data_AF-A0A4Q3V3M4-F1
#
_entry.id   AF-A0A4Q3V3M4-F1
#
_cell.length_a   1.000
_cell.length_b   1.000
_cell.length_c   1.000
_cell.angle_alpha   90.00
_cell.angle_beta   90.00
_cell.angle_gamma   90.00
#
_symmetry.space_group_name_H-M   'P 1'
#
loop_
_entity.id
_entity.type
_entity.pdbx_description
1 polymer ?
#
loop_
_entity_poly.entity_id
_entity_poly.type
_entity_poly.pdbx_seq_one_letter_code
_entity_poly.pdbx_strand_id
1 'polypeptide(L)'
;MRRDGSSRFAPANKFGYFPAASVGWKISSEEFWNVSPSAVTSLKLRGSYGKLGNQEIADYQFQGTINSGIVYTYNGVQSTGGLQTLVASPDVKWEEKEITNVGFDAVLLDGRLDFSAEYYNSKSTDILVGITIPASVGFSNLNPVVNAASLRNSGVEFSIAYHKRKGAFTWDVSANISTVKNKVLALGGNNEPLVGVGARTRIGGEVGEHYGFVYEGIFQTQAEIDQHAKQFGAVLAPGDVKYRDISGPDGKPDGFVDEAFDRVSLGSGIP
;
A
#
# COMPACT_ATOMS: atom_id res chain seq x y z
N MET A 1 -7.66 5.12 -25.27
CA MET A 1 -6.28 5.59 -25.09
C MET A 1 -6.31 7.01 -24.54
N ARG A 2 -5.61 7.30 -23.44
CA ARG A 2 -5.51 8.65 -22.89
C ARG A 2 -4.04 9.08 -22.80
N ARG A 3 -3.76 10.36 -23.05
CA ARG A 3 -2.45 10.98 -22.87
C ARG A 3 -2.63 12.23 -22.02
N ASP A 4 -2.02 12.26 -20.85
CA ASP A 4 -2.14 13.39 -19.92
C ASP A 4 -0.80 14.09 -19.80
N GLY A 5 -0.84 15.40 -19.54
CA GLY A 5 0.36 16.23 -19.35
C GLY A 5 0.28 16.96 -18.01
N SER A 6 1.38 16.98 -17.26
CA SER A 6 1.47 17.69 -15.98
C SER A 6 2.62 18.69 -15.97
N SER A 7 2.38 19.91 -15.49
CA SER A 7 3.44 20.91 -15.22
C SER A 7 4.25 20.60 -13.97
N ARG A 8 3.86 19.61 -13.16
CA ARG A 8 4.57 19.19 -11.94
C ARG A 8 5.81 18.35 -12.24
N PHE A 9 5.90 17.80 -13.44
CA PHE A 9 7.04 17.01 -13.89
C PHE A 9 7.95 17.81 -14.83
N ALA A 10 9.23 17.41 -14.88
CA ALA A 10 10.18 17.96 -15.85
C ALA A 10 9.68 17.77 -17.30
N PRO A 11 10.10 18.62 -18.26
CA PRO A 11 9.67 18.50 -19.65
C PRO A 11 9.82 17.09 -20.25
N ALA A 12 10.86 16.34 -19.86
CA ALA A 12 11.10 14.97 -20.28
C ALA A 12 10.03 13.97 -19.80
N ASN A 13 9.45 14.19 -18.61
CA ASN A 13 8.47 13.31 -17.96
C ASN A 13 7.04 13.91 -17.98
N LYS A 14 6.86 15.03 -18.68
CA LYS A 14 5.62 15.81 -18.68
C LYS A 14 4.40 14.98 -19.06
N PHE A 15 4.53 14.08 -20.02
CA PHE A 15 3.42 13.34 -20.60
C PHE A 15 3.41 11.87 -20.20
N GLY A 16 2.26 11.39 -19.74
CA GLY A 16 1.98 9.97 -19.46
C GLY A 16 0.99 9.39 -20.46
N TYR A 17 1.07 8.07 -20.67
CA TYR A 17 0.26 7.32 -21.64
C TYR A 17 -0.51 6.20 -20.94
N PHE A 18 -1.84 6.28 -21.00
CA PHE A 18 -2.76 5.51 -20.16
C PHE A 18 -3.78 4.76 -21.04
N PRO A 19 -3.40 3.62 -21.64
CA PRO A 19 -4.32 2.78 -22.39
C PRO A 19 -5.28 2.04 -21.46
N ALA A 20 -6.48 1.76 -21.98
CA ALA A 20 -7.43 0.86 -21.35
C ALA A 20 -8.24 0.15 -22.43
N ALA A 21 -8.60 -1.10 -22.15
CA ALA A 21 -9.44 -1.93 -22.98
C ALA A 21 -10.31 -2.82 -22.10
N SER A 22 -11.51 -3.12 -22.56
CA SER A 22 -12.42 -4.04 -21.87
C SER A 22 -13.21 -4.85 -22.89
N VAL A 23 -13.45 -6.11 -22.57
CA VAL A 23 -14.30 -7.01 -23.34
C VAL A 23 -15.40 -7.55 -22.44
N GLY A 24 -16.60 -7.71 -22.99
CA GLY A 24 -17.72 -8.33 -22.30
C GLY A 24 -18.41 -9.30 -23.23
N TRP A 25 -18.67 -10.50 -22.73
CA TRP A 25 -19.37 -11.56 -23.46
C TRP A 25 -20.68 -11.88 -22.74
N LYS A 26 -21.81 -11.59 -23.39
CA LYS A 26 -23.14 -11.89 -22.87
C LYS A 26 -23.55 -13.30 -23.29
N ILE A 27 -23.07 -14.29 -22.53
CA ILE A 27 -23.29 -15.72 -22.78
C ILE A 27 -24.79 -16.05 -22.94
N SER A 28 -25.66 -15.40 -22.15
CA SER A 28 -27.10 -15.64 -22.22
C SER A 28 -27.79 -15.15 -23.49
N SER A 29 -27.05 -14.54 -24.43
CA SER A 29 -27.54 -14.11 -25.74
C SER A 29 -27.05 -15.00 -26.88
N GLU A 30 -26.28 -16.05 -26.59
CA GLU A 30 -25.76 -16.99 -27.59
C GLU A 30 -26.81 -18.04 -27.97
N GLU A 31 -26.76 -18.53 -29.21
CA GLU A 31 -27.72 -19.53 -29.73
C GLU A 31 -27.67 -20.86 -28.98
N PHE A 32 -26.49 -21.23 -28.46
CA PHE A 32 -26.33 -22.46 -27.67
C PHE A 32 -26.91 -22.35 -26.25
N TRP A 33 -27.28 -21.15 -25.81
CA TRP A 33 -27.79 -20.91 -24.46
C TRP A 33 -29.26 -21.29 -24.35
N ASN A 34 -29.52 -22.47 -23.77
CA ASN A 34 -30.85 -23.05 -23.67
C ASN A 34 -31.47 -22.97 -22.25
N VAL A 35 -30.99 -22.06 -21.39
CA VAL A 35 -31.53 -21.88 -20.04
C VAL A 35 -32.70 -20.92 -20.07
N SER A 36 -33.77 -21.24 -19.34
CA SER A 36 -34.99 -20.41 -19.30
C SER A 36 -34.71 -18.98 -18.80
N PRO A 37 -35.22 -17.93 -19.47
CA PRO A 37 -35.09 -16.54 -19.04
C PRO A 37 -35.65 -16.23 -17.64
N SER A 38 -36.60 -17.05 -17.17
CA SER A 38 -37.16 -16.90 -15.83
C SER A 38 -36.23 -17.40 -14.74
N ALA A 39 -35.37 -18.37 -15.05
CA ALA A 39 -34.31 -18.82 -14.16
C ALA A 39 -33.07 -17.91 -14.27
N VAL A 40 -32.56 -17.69 -15.49
CA VAL A 40 -31.39 -16.86 -15.78
C VAL A 40 -31.77 -15.81 -16.82
N THR A 41 -32.02 -14.59 -16.37
CA THR A 41 -32.41 -13.47 -17.22
C THR A 41 -31.21 -12.90 -17.99
N SER A 42 -30.03 -12.86 -17.36
CA SER A 42 -28.80 -12.45 -18.03
C SER A 42 -27.59 -13.15 -17.41
N LEU A 43 -26.63 -13.52 -18.26
CA LEU A 43 -25.33 -14.03 -17.85
C LEU A 43 -24.25 -13.35 -18.69
N LYS A 44 -23.28 -12.73 -18.02
CA LYS A 44 -22.19 -12.00 -18.66
C LYS A 44 -20.86 -12.30 -18.00
N LEU A 45 -19.85 -12.54 -18.83
CA LEU A 45 -18.44 -12.51 -18.43
C LEU A 45 -17.82 -11.19 -18.90
N ARG A 46 -16.98 -10.57 -18.10
CA ARG A 46 -16.27 -9.34 -18.44
C ARG A 46 -14.79 -9.44 -18.05
N GLY A 47 -13.95 -8.84 -18.87
CA GLY A 47 -12.53 -8.68 -18.59
C GLY A 47 -12.10 -7.26 -18.95
N SER A 48 -11.26 -6.64 -18.13
CA SER A 48 -10.69 -5.33 -18.43
C SER A 48 -9.23 -5.25 -18.04
N TYR A 49 -8.51 -4.41 -18.77
CA TYR A 49 -7.17 -3.96 -18.47
C TYR A 49 -7.13 -2.44 -18.62
N GLY A 50 -6.56 -1.74 -17.65
CA GLY A 50 -6.41 -0.30 -17.71
C GLY A 50 -5.17 0.17 -16.98
N LYS A 51 -4.54 1.22 -17.51
CA LYS A 51 -3.45 1.93 -16.87
C LYS A 51 -3.93 3.31 -16.46
N LEU A 52 -3.64 3.72 -15.24
CA LEU A 52 -3.95 5.04 -14.69
C LEU A 52 -2.66 5.73 -14.25
N GLY A 53 -2.63 7.05 -14.30
CA GLY A 53 -1.52 7.87 -13.84
C GLY A 53 -1.88 8.68 -12.59
N ASN A 54 -0.97 8.73 -11.63
CA ASN A 54 -1.01 9.64 -10.49
C ASN A 54 0.11 10.70 -10.62
N GLN A 55 -0.24 11.95 -10.29
CA GLN A 55 0.63 13.11 -10.35
C GLN A 55 0.55 13.98 -9.09
N GLU A 56 0.01 13.43 -8.00
CA GLU A 56 -0.17 14.16 -6.75
C GLU A 56 1.16 14.30 -6.00
N ILE A 57 1.95 15.24 -6.50
CA ILE A 57 3.14 15.81 -5.86
C ILE A 57 2.97 17.33 -5.76
N ALA A 58 3.78 17.96 -4.92
CA ALA A 58 3.87 19.42 -4.88
C ALA A 58 4.41 19.98 -6.21
N ASP A 59 4.20 21.27 -6.45
CA ASP A 59 4.71 21.93 -7.65
C ASP A 59 6.23 22.10 -7.59
N TYR A 60 6.86 22.21 -8.77
CA TYR A 60 8.30 22.50 -8.94
C TYR A 60 9.27 21.53 -8.26
N GLN A 61 8.84 20.32 -7.88
CA GLN A 61 9.71 19.32 -7.24
C GLN A 61 10.92 18.93 -8.10
N PHE A 62 10.85 19.13 -9.42
CA PHE A 62 11.96 18.88 -10.34
C PHE A 62 12.97 20.04 -10.45
N GLN A 63 12.76 21.16 -9.75
CA GLN A 63 13.61 22.35 -9.79
C GLN A 63 14.15 22.71 -8.39
N GLY A 64 15.42 23.09 -8.34
CA GLY A 64 15.99 23.66 -7.11
C GLY A 64 15.42 25.05 -6.86
N THR A 65 14.90 25.28 -5.65
CA THR A 65 14.42 26.61 -5.24
C THR A 65 15.45 27.28 -4.35
N ILE A 66 15.88 28.49 -4.73
CA ILE A 66 16.81 29.32 -3.95
C ILE A 66 16.00 30.30 -3.10
N ASN A 67 16.19 30.25 -1.78
CA ASN A 67 15.76 31.29 -0.86
C ASN A 67 16.90 32.31 -0.71
N SER A 68 16.66 33.55 -1.14
CA SER A 68 17.63 34.66 -1.10
C SER A 68 17.63 35.47 0.20
N GLY A 69 16.84 35.05 1.21
CA GLY A 69 16.71 35.70 2.51
C GLY A 69 17.39 34.95 3.66
N ILE A 70 18.32 34.04 3.37
CA ILE A 70 18.95 33.21 4.39
C ILE A 70 20.08 33.98 5.04
N VAL A 71 19.95 34.25 6.35
CA VAL A 71 20.98 34.91 7.13
C VAL A 71 22.02 33.88 7.57
N TYR A 72 23.29 34.19 7.31
CA TYR A 72 24.43 33.40 7.78
C TYR A 72 25.47 34.32 8.41
N THR A 73 26.31 33.78 9.28
CA THR A 73 27.40 34.53 9.91
C THR A 73 28.71 34.14 9.26
N TYR A 74 29.45 35.13 8.75
CA TYR A 74 30.78 34.97 8.21
C TYR A 74 31.73 35.95 8.90
N ASN A 75 32.81 35.44 9.48
CA ASN A 75 33.76 36.24 10.29
C ASN A 75 33.08 37.08 11.40
N GLY A 76 32.06 36.53 12.05
CA GLY A 76 31.33 37.22 13.13
C GLY A 76 30.36 38.32 12.67
N VAL A 77 30.20 38.53 11.35
CA VAL A 77 29.27 39.49 10.77
C VAL A 77 28.10 38.74 10.13
N GLN A 78 26.87 39.13 10.45
CA GLN A 78 25.69 38.60 9.79
C GLN A 78 25.58 39.18 8.38
N SER A 79 25.32 38.30 7.41
CA SER A 79 25.08 38.65 6.02
C SER A 79 23.90 37.86 5.50
N THR A 80 23.13 38.45 4.59
CA THR A 80 22.04 37.75 3.89
C THR A 80 22.58 37.14 2.61
N GLY A 81 22.30 35.85 2.39
CA GLY A 81 22.73 35.09 1.22
C GLY A 81 21.60 34.28 0.61
N GLY A 82 21.96 33.51 -0.41
CA GLY A 82 21.07 32.56 -1.09
C GLY A 82 21.42 31.13 -0.72
N LEU A 83 20.41 30.33 -0.36
CA LEU A 83 20.57 28.89 -0.15
C LEU A 83 19.45 28.15 -0.89
N GLN A 84 19.78 27.02 -1.49
CA GLN A 84 18.76 26.09 -1.99
C GLN A 84 18.04 25.47 -0.79
N THR A 85 16.72 25.62 -0.68
CA THR A 85 15.95 25.15 0.48
C THR A 85 15.15 23.88 0.22
N LEU A 86 15.22 23.35 -1.01
CA LEU A 86 14.54 22.13 -1.43
C LEU A 86 15.51 21.25 -2.21
N VAL A 87 15.52 19.94 -1.94
CA VAL A 87 16.20 18.96 -2.79
C VAL A 87 15.29 18.66 -3.99
N ALA A 88 15.78 18.96 -5.19
CA ALA A 88 15.05 18.69 -6.41
C ALA A 88 15.13 17.20 -6.77
N SER A 89 14.06 16.71 -7.40
CA SER A 89 13.96 15.39 -8.02
C SER A 89 13.79 15.56 -9.53
N PRO A 90 14.87 15.79 -10.31
CA PRO A 90 14.76 16.13 -11.73
C PRO A 90 14.04 15.07 -12.58
N ASP A 91 14.21 13.80 -12.19
CA ASP A 91 13.68 12.64 -12.90
C ASP A 91 12.31 12.18 -12.36
N VAL A 92 11.68 12.95 -11.47
CA VAL A 92 10.34 12.62 -10.96
C VAL A 92 9.34 12.54 -12.12
N LYS A 93 8.54 11.48 -12.13
CA LYS A 93 7.61 11.12 -13.20
C LYS A 93 6.29 10.60 -12.62
N TRP A 94 5.35 10.32 -13.50
CA TRP A 94 4.06 9.71 -13.14
C TRP A 94 4.23 8.42 -12.34
N GLU A 95 3.45 8.29 -11.27
CA GLU A 95 3.15 6.97 -10.72
C GLU A 95 2.11 6.31 -11.62
N GLU A 96 2.28 5.01 -11.89
CA GLU A 96 1.43 4.27 -12.81
C GLU A 96 0.74 3.12 -12.10
N LYS A 97 -0.58 3.00 -12.29
CA LYS A 97 -1.39 1.92 -11.73
C LYS A 97 -2.01 1.10 -12.85
N GLU A 98 -1.54 -0.13 -13.02
CA GLU A 98 -2.08 -1.12 -13.93
C GLU A 98 -3.14 -1.95 -13.21
N ILE A 99 -4.33 -2.06 -13.79
CA ILE A 99 -5.46 -2.77 -13.19
C ILE A 99 -5.98 -3.78 -14.20
N THR A 100 -6.03 -5.04 -13.79
CA THR A 100 -6.68 -6.13 -14.53
C THR A 100 -7.84 -6.66 -13.72
N ASN A 101 -9.04 -6.70 -14.31
CA ASN A 101 -10.23 -7.25 -13.67
C ASN A 101 -10.83 -8.35 -14.52
N VAL A 102 -11.32 -9.39 -13.87
CA VAL A 102 -12.14 -10.44 -14.47
C VAL A 102 -13.40 -10.57 -13.63
N GLY A 103 -14.55 -10.35 -14.25
CA GLY A 103 -15.83 -10.29 -13.59
C GLY A 103 -16.86 -11.20 -14.23
N PHE A 104 -17.79 -11.66 -13.40
CA PHE A 104 -18.92 -12.47 -13.75
C PHE A 104 -20.17 -11.78 -13.19
N ASP A 105 -21.16 -11.54 -14.04
CA ASP A 105 -22.41 -10.89 -13.67
C ASP A 105 -23.58 -11.77 -14.09
N ALA A 106 -24.53 -11.99 -13.17
CA ALA A 106 -25.73 -12.77 -13.41
C ALA A 106 -26.96 -12.02 -12.89
N VAL A 107 -28.04 -12.10 -13.66
CA VAL A 107 -29.38 -11.64 -13.27
C VAL A 107 -30.29 -12.85 -13.36
N LEU A 108 -30.92 -13.20 -12.25
CA LEU A 108 -31.65 -14.45 -12.04
C LEU A 108 -33.10 -14.18 -11.60
N LEU A 109 -33.94 -15.21 -11.66
CA LEU A 109 -35.29 -15.23 -11.08
C LEU A 109 -36.22 -14.12 -11.60
N ASP A 110 -36.30 -13.96 -12.93
CA ASP A 110 -37.01 -12.86 -13.61
C ASP A 110 -36.50 -11.46 -13.21
N GLY A 111 -35.18 -11.29 -13.06
CA GLY A 111 -34.59 -10.03 -12.63
C GLY A 111 -34.81 -9.68 -11.17
N ARG A 112 -35.03 -10.70 -10.32
CA ARG A 112 -35.20 -10.52 -8.88
C ARG A 112 -33.93 -10.75 -8.09
N LEU A 113 -32.90 -11.36 -8.68
CA LEU A 113 -31.65 -11.64 -8.00
C LEU A 113 -30.48 -11.23 -8.88
N ASP A 114 -29.79 -10.17 -8.46
CA ASP A 114 -28.55 -9.73 -9.07
C ASP A 114 -27.37 -10.36 -8.31
N PHE A 115 -26.40 -10.87 -9.04
CA PHE A 115 -25.17 -11.41 -8.49
C PHE A 115 -23.98 -10.94 -9.32
N SER A 116 -22.93 -10.46 -8.66
CA SER A 116 -21.65 -10.14 -9.29
C SER A 116 -20.51 -10.74 -8.49
N ALA A 117 -19.53 -11.27 -9.20
CA ALA A 117 -18.27 -11.73 -8.65
C ALA A 117 -17.13 -11.17 -9.50
N GLU A 118 -16.12 -10.60 -8.88
CA GLU A 118 -14.96 -10.04 -9.57
C GLU A 118 -13.68 -10.46 -8.86
N TYR A 119 -12.65 -10.75 -9.65
CA TYR A 119 -11.27 -10.76 -9.19
C TYR A 119 -10.54 -9.57 -9.81
N TYR A 120 -9.86 -8.79 -8.98
CA TYR A 120 -9.03 -7.68 -9.42
C TYR A 120 -7.57 -7.90 -9.05
N ASN A 121 -6.68 -7.37 -9.89
CA ASN A 121 -5.25 -7.27 -9.64
C ASN A 121 -4.75 -5.91 -10.10
N SER A 122 -4.33 -5.11 -9.13
CA SER A 122 -3.86 -3.75 -9.28
C SER A 122 -2.37 -3.69 -8.93
N LYS A 123 -1.52 -3.30 -9.86
CA LYS A 123 -0.09 -3.08 -9.64
C LYS A 123 0.22 -1.59 -9.79
N SER A 124 0.65 -0.95 -8.71
CA SER A 124 1.22 0.39 -8.76
C SER A 124 2.74 0.30 -8.91
N THR A 125 3.28 1.00 -9.89
CA THR A 125 4.72 1.12 -10.18
C THR A 125 5.13 2.58 -10.14
N ASP A 126 6.42 2.82 -9.88
CA ASP A 126 6.96 4.17 -9.79
C ASP A 126 6.21 5.04 -8.76
N ILE A 127 5.83 4.45 -7.63
CA ILE A 127 5.04 5.15 -6.60
C ILE A 127 5.83 6.33 -6.07
N LEU A 128 5.16 7.47 -6.00
CA LEU A 128 5.70 8.74 -5.53
C LEU A 128 5.78 8.74 -4.00
N VAL A 129 7.00 8.69 -3.47
CA VAL A 129 7.24 8.63 -2.02
C VAL A 129 8.33 9.61 -1.62
N GLY A 130 8.15 10.26 -0.47
CA GLY A 130 9.21 11.05 0.16
C GLY A 130 10.22 10.11 0.81
N ILE A 131 11.49 10.19 0.40
CA ILE A 131 12.56 9.38 0.98
C ILE A 131 13.41 10.20 1.93
N THR A 132 13.84 9.62 3.03
CA THR A 132 14.85 10.25 3.89
C THR A 132 16.21 10.16 3.22
N ILE A 133 16.91 11.30 3.14
CA ILE A 133 18.25 11.40 2.58
C ILE A 133 19.29 11.62 3.69
N PRO A 134 20.54 11.12 3.52
CA PRO A 134 21.59 11.31 4.52
C PRO A 134 21.94 12.79 4.70
N ALA A 135 22.12 13.25 5.94
CA ALA A 135 22.49 14.65 6.21
C ALA A 135 23.81 15.08 5.53
N SER A 136 24.67 14.13 5.16
CA SER A 136 25.93 14.38 4.44
C SER A 136 25.73 15.02 3.07
N VAL A 137 24.52 15.00 2.49
CA VAL A 137 24.23 15.70 1.22
C VAL A 137 24.03 17.22 1.40
N GLY A 138 24.20 17.74 2.62
CA GLY A 138 24.10 19.18 2.91
C GLY A 138 22.67 19.66 3.19
N PHE A 139 21.72 18.74 3.32
CA PHE A 139 20.33 19.01 3.65
C PHE A 139 19.92 18.19 4.87
N SER A 140 19.26 18.82 5.84
CA SER A 140 18.71 18.17 7.03
C SER A 140 17.18 18.27 7.00
N ASN A 141 16.49 17.18 7.38
CA ASN A 141 15.03 17.13 7.53
C ASN A 141 14.23 17.40 6.23
N LEU A 142 14.81 17.11 5.07
CA LEU A 142 14.10 17.15 3.79
C LEU A 142 13.87 15.73 3.29
N ASN A 143 12.67 15.49 2.75
CA ASN A 143 12.28 14.22 2.14
C ASN A 143 11.91 14.47 0.67
N PRO A 144 12.88 14.50 -0.27
CA PRO A 144 12.57 14.67 -1.69
C PRO A 144 11.62 13.57 -2.15
N VAL A 145 10.61 13.95 -2.94
CA VAL A 145 9.66 13.00 -3.51
C VAL A 145 10.28 12.37 -4.75
N VAL A 146 10.35 11.06 -4.79
CA VAL A 146 10.91 10.28 -5.91
C VAL A 146 10.01 9.09 -6.22
N ASN A 147 10.18 8.51 -7.42
CA ASN A 147 9.54 7.26 -7.80
C ASN A 147 10.34 6.09 -7.20
N ALA A 148 9.97 5.60 -6.03
CA ALA A 148 10.79 4.66 -5.27
C ALA A 148 9.98 3.56 -4.56
N ALA A 149 8.79 3.22 -5.06
CA ALA A 149 8.11 2.02 -4.59
C ALA A 149 7.27 1.36 -5.68
N SER A 150 6.95 0.09 -5.46
CA SER A 150 5.95 -0.63 -6.24
C SER A 150 5.17 -1.57 -5.32
N LEU A 151 3.85 -1.63 -5.49
CA LEU A 151 2.96 -2.48 -4.70
C LEU A 151 1.94 -3.16 -5.58
N ARG A 152 1.39 -4.27 -5.08
CA ARG A 152 0.29 -5.00 -5.67
C ARG A 152 -0.83 -5.12 -4.66
N ASN A 153 -2.05 -4.77 -5.09
CA ASN A 153 -3.29 -5.09 -4.40
C ASN A 153 -4.09 -6.06 -5.27
N SER A 154 -4.54 -7.16 -4.71
CA SER A 154 -5.40 -8.11 -5.41
C SER A 154 -6.47 -8.65 -4.48
N GLY A 155 -7.63 -8.98 -5.00
CA GLY A 155 -8.71 -9.48 -4.18
C GLY A 155 -9.89 -9.95 -4.99
N VAL A 156 -10.88 -10.46 -4.26
CA VAL A 156 -12.18 -10.82 -4.81
C VAL A 156 -13.24 -9.91 -4.23
N GLU A 157 -14.24 -9.59 -5.04
CA GLU A 157 -15.41 -8.84 -4.66
C GLU A 157 -16.65 -9.64 -5.07
N PHE A 158 -17.58 -9.79 -4.13
CA PHE A 158 -18.86 -10.44 -4.36
C PHE A 158 -19.96 -9.47 -3.97
N SER A 159 -21.01 -9.39 -4.79
CA SER A 159 -22.23 -8.70 -4.43
C SER A 159 -23.44 -9.51 -4.82
N ILE A 160 -24.47 -9.42 -3.99
CA ILE A 160 -25.77 -10.05 -4.21
C ILE A 160 -26.85 -9.06 -3.82
N ALA A 161 -27.88 -8.95 -4.64
CA ALA A 161 -29.05 -8.13 -4.34
C ALA A 161 -30.32 -8.89 -4.72
N TYR A 162 -31.29 -8.93 -3.81
CA TYR A 162 -32.59 -9.52 -4.06
C TYR A 162 -33.69 -8.46 -4.02
N HIS A 163 -34.55 -8.49 -5.02
CA HIS A 163 -35.60 -7.53 -5.30
C HIS A 163 -36.97 -8.20 -5.26
N LYS A 164 -37.77 -7.94 -4.22
CA LYS A 164 -39.18 -8.33 -4.18
C LYS A 164 -40.03 -7.16 -4.71
N ARG A 165 -40.46 -7.24 -5.97
CA ARG A 165 -41.23 -6.16 -6.64
C ARG A 165 -42.72 -6.46 -6.85
N LYS A 166 -43.23 -7.59 -6.37
CA LYS A 166 -44.64 -8.01 -6.56
C LYS A 166 -45.41 -8.06 -5.24
N GLY A 167 -46.68 -7.65 -5.30
CA GLY A 167 -47.62 -7.63 -4.17
C GLY A 167 -47.66 -6.27 -3.45
N ALA A 168 -48.43 -6.19 -2.37
CA ALA A 168 -48.63 -4.95 -1.61
C ALA A 168 -47.39 -4.46 -0.85
N PHE A 169 -46.39 -5.33 -0.66
CA PHE A 169 -45.15 -5.00 0.03
C PHE A 169 -43.95 -5.40 -0.82
N THR A 170 -43.17 -4.38 -1.20
CA THR A 170 -41.95 -4.49 -1.99
C THR A 170 -40.73 -4.13 -1.15
N TRP A 171 -39.60 -4.79 -1.40
CA TRP A 171 -38.36 -4.52 -0.69
C TRP A 171 -37.15 -5.00 -1.48
N ASP A 172 -36.00 -4.46 -1.12
CA ASP A 172 -34.70 -4.77 -1.69
C ASP A 172 -33.71 -5.02 -0.54
N VAL A 173 -32.94 -6.09 -0.64
CA VAL A 173 -31.82 -6.38 0.28
C VAL A 173 -30.59 -6.65 -0.55
N SER A 174 -29.49 -6.02 -0.19
CA SER A 174 -28.19 -6.25 -0.81
C SER A 174 -27.13 -6.55 0.24
N ALA A 175 -26.13 -7.33 -0.17
CA ALA A 175 -24.94 -7.61 0.59
C ALA A 175 -23.73 -7.63 -0.34
N ASN A 176 -22.58 -7.21 0.17
CA ASN A 176 -21.30 -7.30 -0.52
C ASN A 176 -20.21 -7.79 0.45
N ILE A 177 -19.22 -8.47 -0.12
CA ILE A 177 -18.02 -8.92 0.58
C ILE A 177 -16.83 -8.62 -0.33
N SER A 178 -15.78 -8.02 0.22
CA SER A 178 -14.53 -7.78 -0.49
C SER A 178 -13.36 -8.31 0.32
N THR A 179 -12.30 -8.69 -0.38
CA THR A 179 -11.01 -9.01 0.23
C THR A 179 -9.93 -8.15 -0.39
N VAL A 180 -8.83 -7.94 0.32
CA VAL A 180 -7.65 -7.30 -0.24
C VAL A 180 -6.39 -7.99 0.27
N LYS A 181 -5.50 -8.32 -0.66
CA LYS A 181 -4.14 -8.77 -0.38
C LYS A 181 -3.18 -7.73 -0.93
N ASN A 182 -2.46 -7.07 -0.03
CA ASN A 182 -1.40 -6.14 -0.38
C ASN A 182 -0.05 -6.86 -0.40
N LYS A 183 0.82 -6.46 -1.32
CA LYS A 183 2.20 -6.92 -1.38
C LYS A 183 3.11 -5.82 -1.89
N VAL A 184 4.14 -5.50 -1.13
CA VAL A 184 5.24 -4.63 -1.54
C VAL A 184 6.16 -5.39 -2.49
N LEU A 185 6.38 -4.83 -3.68
CA LEU A 185 7.19 -5.43 -4.74
C LEU A 185 8.60 -4.83 -4.80
N ALA A 186 8.73 -3.53 -4.53
CA ALA A 186 9.99 -2.79 -4.51
C ALA A 186 9.90 -1.57 -3.58
N LEU A 187 11.03 -1.17 -2.98
CA LEU A 187 11.15 0.00 -2.11
C LEU A 187 12.50 0.71 -2.32
N GLY A 188 12.52 2.04 -2.23
CA GLY A 188 13.74 2.83 -2.28
C GLY A 188 14.57 2.63 -3.57
N GLY A 189 15.85 3.00 -3.48
CA GLY A 189 16.87 2.67 -4.48
C GLY A 189 17.62 1.37 -4.20
N ASN A 190 17.48 0.80 -3.00
CA ASN A 190 18.21 -0.36 -2.51
C ASN A 190 17.34 -1.38 -1.77
N ASN A 191 16.01 -1.30 -1.88
CA ASN A 191 15.06 -2.25 -1.27
C ASN A 191 15.05 -2.27 0.27
N GLU A 192 15.61 -1.24 0.91
CA GLU A 192 15.58 -1.12 2.37
C GLU A 192 14.14 -0.98 2.90
N PRO A 193 13.80 -1.69 3.99
CA PRO A 193 12.50 -1.54 4.62
C PRO A 193 12.26 -0.11 5.12
N LEU A 194 11.03 0.39 4.95
CA LEU A 194 10.59 1.59 5.65
C LEU A 194 10.17 1.19 7.06
N VAL A 195 10.83 1.74 8.07
CA VAL A 195 10.58 1.42 9.48
C VAL A 195 9.83 2.60 10.11
N GLY A 196 8.68 2.31 10.69
CA GLY A 196 7.88 3.24 11.49
C GLY A 196 7.76 2.75 12.92
N VAL A 197 7.07 3.52 13.77
CA VAL A 197 6.78 3.11 15.15
C VAL A 197 5.77 1.96 15.13
N GLY A 198 6.21 0.76 15.52
CA GLY A 198 5.37 -0.45 15.56
C GLY A 198 4.91 -0.97 14.19
N ALA A 199 5.50 -0.46 13.10
CA ALA A 199 5.15 -0.82 11.74
C ALA A 199 6.39 -0.97 10.87
N ARG A 200 6.35 -1.90 9.92
CA ARG A 200 7.42 -2.09 8.94
C ARG A 200 6.81 -2.27 7.56
N THR A 201 7.41 -1.67 6.54
CA THR A 201 7.10 -1.94 5.14
C THR A 201 8.33 -2.56 4.53
N ARG A 202 8.23 -3.79 4.04
CA ARG A 202 9.36 -4.50 3.42
C ARG A 202 8.89 -5.28 2.21
N ILE A 203 9.81 -5.55 1.29
CA ILE A 203 9.53 -6.36 0.11
C ILE A 203 9.01 -7.74 0.53
N GLY A 204 7.97 -8.18 -0.17
CA GLY A 204 7.33 -9.47 0.09
C GLY A 204 6.26 -9.41 1.18
N GLY A 205 6.34 -8.46 2.11
CA GLY A 205 5.30 -8.14 3.08
C GLY A 205 4.28 -7.16 2.52
N GLU A 206 3.43 -6.65 3.40
CA GLU A 206 2.46 -5.60 3.10
C GLU A 206 2.97 -4.23 3.53
N VAL A 207 2.29 -3.20 3.04
CA VAL A 207 2.52 -1.82 3.47
C VAL A 207 2.12 -1.68 4.93
N GLY A 208 3.08 -1.30 5.77
CA GLY A 208 2.86 -1.02 7.18
C GLY A 208 2.41 -2.23 7.99
N GLU A 209 2.92 -3.44 7.73
CA GLU A 209 2.68 -4.58 8.63
C GLU A 209 3.02 -4.22 10.07
N HIS A 210 2.23 -4.70 11.01
CA HIS A 210 2.57 -4.58 12.42
C HIS A 210 3.85 -5.36 12.66
N TYR A 211 4.86 -4.70 13.23
CA TYR A 211 6.18 -5.30 13.39
C TYR A 211 6.76 -4.96 14.76
N GLY A 212 7.15 -5.98 15.51
CA GLY A 212 7.63 -5.79 16.87
C GLY A 212 7.87 -7.10 17.60
N PHE A 213 8.01 -6.99 18.91
CA PHE A 213 8.23 -8.14 19.81
C PHE A 213 6.93 -8.89 20.08
N VAL A 214 7.03 -10.22 20.24
CA VAL A 214 5.90 -11.05 20.65
C VAL A 214 5.73 -10.97 22.16
N TYR A 215 4.62 -10.38 22.60
CA TYR A 215 4.24 -10.29 24.02
C TYR A 215 3.83 -11.66 24.59
N GLU A 216 4.40 -12.03 25.74
CA GLU A 216 4.07 -13.29 26.44
C GLU A 216 3.37 -13.08 27.79
N GLY A 217 3.09 -11.83 28.17
CA GLY A 217 2.57 -11.49 29.49
C GLY A 217 3.47 -10.51 30.21
N ILE A 218 3.30 -10.48 31.53
CA ILE A 218 4.17 -9.74 32.45
C ILE A 218 4.85 -10.73 33.39
N PHE A 219 6.08 -10.45 33.80
CA PHE A 219 6.76 -11.23 34.84
C PHE A 219 6.02 -11.11 36.17
N GLN A 220 5.64 -12.22 36.80
CA GLN A 220 4.98 -12.25 38.10
C GLN A 220 5.97 -12.37 39.26
N THR A 221 7.12 -13.00 39.04
CA THR A 221 8.09 -13.29 40.10
C THR A 221 9.54 -13.14 39.62
N GLN A 222 10.47 -12.97 40.55
CA GLN A 222 11.91 -12.93 40.23
C GLN A 222 12.38 -14.25 39.60
N ALA A 223 11.82 -15.39 40.02
CA ALA A 223 12.16 -16.69 39.47
C ALA A 223 11.80 -16.81 37.98
N GLU A 224 10.71 -16.18 37.53
CA GLU A 224 10.35 -16.13 36.11
C GLU A 224 11.36 -15.30 35.30
N ILE A 225 11.89 -14.23 35.88
CA ILE A 225 12.91 -13.38 35.24
C ILE A 225 14.22 -14.16 35.12
N ASP A 226 14.65 -14.83 36.20
CA ASP A 226 15.91 -15.56 36.25
C ASP A 226 15.93 -16.79 35.33
N GLN A 227 14.76 -17.37 35.04
CA GLN A 227 14.59 -18.52 34.15
C GLN A 227 14.30 -18.15 32.68
N HIS A 228 14.11 -16.86 32.39
CA HIS A 228 13.79 -16.38 31.06
C HIS A 228 15.04 -15.87 30.32
N ALA A 229 14.92 -15.71 28.99
CA ALA A 229 15.91 -14.97 28.21
C ALA A 229 16.08 -13.55 28.79
N LYS A 230 17.32 -13.06 28.79
CA LYS A 230 17.59 -11.67 29.13
C LYS A 230 16.94 -10.78 28.08
N GLN A 231 16.48 -9.59 28.44
CA GLN A 231 15.84 -8.67 27.50
C GLN A 231 16.46 -7.28 27.59
N PHE A 232 16.29 -6.51 26.52
CA PHE A 232 16.60 -5.07 26.51
C PHE A 232 15.82 -4.31 27.59
N GLY A 233 16.44 -3.27 28.16
CA GLY A 233 15.90 -2.52 29.30
C GLY A 233 16.80 -2.62 30.53
N ALA A 234 16.47 -1.87 31.58
CA ALA A 234 17.18 -1.93 32.86
C ALA A 234 16.98 -3.28 33.57
N VAL A 235 17.40 -3.38 34.84
CA VAL A 235 17.12 -4.53 35.71
C VAL A 235 15.62 -4.81 35.72
N LEU A 236 15.23 -5.95 35.14
CA LEU A 236 13.83 -6.41 35.09
C LEU A 236 13.30 -6.67 36.50
N ALA A 237 12.04 -6.33 36.74
CA ALA A 237 11.32 -6.60 37.97
C ALA A 237 9.93 -7.21 37.71
N PRO A 238 9.32 -7.88 38.70
CA PRO A 238 7.93 -8.29 38.60
C PRO A 238 7.01 -7.12 38.22
N GLY A 239 6.16 -7.33 37.21
CA GLY A 239 5.32 -6.31 36.58
C GLY A 239 5.81 -5.87 35.20
N ASP A 240 7.09 -6.09 34.87
CA ASP A 240 7.63 -5.76 33.54
C ASP A 240 7.15 -6.71 32.46
N VAL A 241 7.15 -6.22 31.22
CA VAL A 241 6.71 -6.98 30.04
C VAL A 241 7.68 -8.11 29.72
N LYS A 242 7.12 -9.28 29.47
CA LYS A 242 7.80 -10.46 28.97
C LYS A 242 7.64 -10.57 27.45
N TYR A 243 8.75 -10.66 26.73
CA TYR A 243 8.82 -10.86 25.30
C TYR A 243 9.44 -12.22 24.97
N ARG A 244 9.03 -12.82 23.87
CA ARG A 244 9.59 -14.10 23.43
C ARG A 244 10.98 -13.90 22.82
N ASP A 245 11.93 -14.74 23.21
CA ASP A 245 13.18 -14.99 22.47
C ASP A 245 12.88 -15.92 21.29
N ILE A 246 13.02 -15.38 20.08
CA ILE A 246 12.60 -15.97 18.82
C ILE A 246 13.81 -16.41 18.01
N SER A 247 14.90 -15.62 18.02
CA SER A 247 16.08 -15.86 17.20
C SER A 247 17.28 -15.09 17.72
N GLY A 248 18.47 -15.56 17.38
CA GLY A 248 19.74 -14.84 17.50
C GLY A 248 20.54 -14.90 16.20
N PRO A 249 21.86 -14.62 16.25
CA PRO A 249 22.75 -14.62 15.08
C PRO A 249 22.74 -15.90 14.23
N ASP A 250 22.49 -17.05 14.85
CA ASP A 250 22.45 -18.36 14.19
C ASP A 250 21.04 -18.79 13.74
N GLY A 251 20.06 -17.88 13.78
CA GLY A 251 18.69 -18.14 13.36
C GLY A 251 17.87 -18.98 14.36
N LYS A 252 18.31 -19.06 15.62
CA LYS A 252 17.66 -19.78 16.72
C LYS A 252 17.75 -18.95 18.01
N PRO A 253 16.82 -19.12 18.96
CA PRO A 253 16.86 -18.43 20.25
C PRO A 253 18.24 -18.56 20.92
N ASP A 254 18.81 -17.44 21.37
CA ASP A 254 20.17 -17.36 21.93
C ASP A 254 20.20 -16.96 23.42
N GLY A 255 19.03 -16.82 24.04
CA GLY A 255 18.86 -16.41 25.42
C GLY A 255 18.87 -14.89 25.63
N PHE A 256 18.84 -14.09 24.56
CA PHE A 256 18.80 -12.64 24.62
C PHE A 256 17.77 -12.05 23.64
N VAL A 257 16.74 -11.40 24.16
CA VAL A 257 15.74 -10.68 23.36
C VAL A 257 16.29 -9.32 22.94
N ASP A 258 16.44 -9.10 21.63
CA ASP A 258 16.93 -7.85 21.06
C ASP A 258 16.21 -7.36 19.79
N GLU A 259 16.49 -6.10 19.42
CA GLU A 259 15.87 -5.48 18.25
C GLU A 259 16.33 -6.03 16.90
N ALA A 260 17.51 -6.67 16.85
CA ALA A 260 18.10 -7.17 15.62
C ALA A 260 17.46 -8.50 15.19
N PHE A 261 17.14 -9.38 16.13
CA PHE A 261 16.74 -10.75 15.84
C PHE A 261 15.31 -11.11 16.31
N ASP A 262 14.76 -10.46 17.34
CA ASP A 262 13.50 -10.91 17.98
C ASP A 262 12.24 -10.13 17.60
N ARG A 263 12.34 -9.21 16.66
CA ARG A 263 11.15 -8.55 16.09
C ARG A 263 10.64 -9.33 14.89
N VAL A 264 9.33 -9.56 14.86
CA VAL A 264 8.64 -10.29 13.79
C VAL A 264 7.42 -9.52 13.29
N SER A 265 6.84 -9.98 12.17
CA SER A 265 5.52 -9.53 11.74
C SER A 265 4.48 -10.02 12.74
N LEU A 266 3.74 -9.09 13.33
CA LEU A 266 2.68 -9.32 14.32
C LEU A 266 1.29 -9.39 13.69
N GLY A 267 1.20 -9.19 12.37
CA GLY A 267 -0.04 -9.26 11.62
C GLY A 267 -0.28 -8.01 10.77
N SER A 268 -1.49 -7.94 10.24
CA SER A 268 -1.87 -6.96 9.22
C SER A 268 -2.79 -5.87 9.75
N GLY A 269 -2.51 -4.64 9.32
CA GLY A 269 -3.44 -3.52 9.44
C GLY A 269 -4.48 -3.48 8.31
N ILE A 270 -4.41 -4.43 7.36
CA ILE A 270 -5.33 -4.57 6.25
C ILE A 270 -6.35 -5.68 6.61
N PRO A 271 -7.66 -5.39 6.51
CA PRO A 271 -8.72 -6.32 6.90
C PRO A 271 -8.88 -7.51 5.94
#